data_AF-W2QSN5-F1
#
_entry.id   AF-W2QSN5-F1
#
_cell.length_a   1.000
_cell.length_b   1.000
_cell.length_c   1.000
_cell.angle_alpha   90.00
_cell.angle_beta   90.00
_cell.angle_gamma   90.00
#
_symmetry.space_group_name_H-M   'P 1'
#
loop_
_entity.id
_entity.type
_entity.pdbx_description
1 polymer ?
#
loop_
_entity_poly.entity_id
_entity_poly.type
_entity_poly.pdbx_seq_one_letter_code
_entity_poly.pdbx_strand_id
1 'polypeptide(L)'
;MANTRKVLTIECHRVLAVCGNNLEFLGDSLLGAAAAGYVYQMLPRHQEGQLSRAKSALVNNDTLSKISADLSITDLLLWPPGFSEASGAPLVVKERTTIAAGAVESLIAAIYLDQALEDAVG
;
A
#
# COMPACT_ATOMS: atom_id res chain seq x y z
N MET A 1 10.88 -14.07 -18.85
CA MET A 1 10.75 -14.39 -17.41
C MET A 1 11.84 -13.70 -16.57
N ALA A 2 12.11 -12.42 -16.80
CA ALA A 2 13.23 -11.70 -16.16
C ALA A 2 12.80 -10.47 -15.33
N ASN A 3 11.54 -10.01 -15.41
CA ASN A 3 11.19 -8.67 -14.90
C ASN A 3 10.74 -8.61 -13.44
N THR A 4 10.31 -9.71 -12.84
CA THR A 4 9.89 -9.73 -11.41
C THR A 4 11.08 -9.54 -10.45
N ARG A 5 12.32 -9.80 -10.90
CA ARG A 5 13.52 -9.52 -10.10
C ARG A 5 13.90 -8.05 -10.10
N LYS A 6 13.52 -7.25 -11.10
CA LYS A 6 13.85 -5.82 -11.14
C LYS A 6 13.06 -4.98 -10.14
N VAL A 7 11.82 -5.34 -9.83
CA VAL A 7 11.03 -4.67 -8.78
C VAL A 7 11.70 -4.78 -7.41
N LEU A 8 12.37 -5.92 -7.13
CA LEU A 8 13.23 -6.10 -5.95
C LEU A 8 14.63 -5.48 -6.10
N THR A 9 15.00 -5.05 -7.32
CA THR A 9 16.29 -4.43 -7.67
C THR A 9 16.13 -2.97 -8.10
N ILE A 10 15.03 -2.31 -7.75
CA ILE A 10 15.11 -0.90 -7.36
C ILE A 10 15.91 -0.97 -6.08
N GLU A 11 17.20 -0.60 -6.10
CA GLU A 11 18.14 -0.73 -4.99
C GLU A 11 17.41 -0.83 -3.65
N CYS A 12 17.44 -2.02 -3.03
CA CYS A 12 16.69 -2.37 -1.81
C CYS A 12 16.88 -1.34 -0.67
N HIS A 13 17.90 -0.48 -0.76
CA HIS A 13 18.14 0.66 0.13
C HIS A 13 17.20 1.86 -0.05
N ARG A 14 16.52 2.04 -1.19
CA ARG A 14 15.73 3.24 -1.49
C ARG A 14 14.22 3.09 -1.36
N VAL A 15 13.62 1.93 -1.60
CA VAL A 15 12.16 1.76 -1.45
C VAL A 15 11.76 1.79 0.01
N LEU A 16 12.61 1.27 0.88
CA LEU A 16 12.29 1.07 2.29
C LEU A 16 12.49 2.32 3.16
N ALA A 17 13.12 3.37 2.61
CA ALA A 17 13.11 4.70 3.22
C ALA A 17 11.79 5.46 2.97
N VAL A 18 10.83 4.84 2.26
CA VAL A 18 9.72 5.53 1.58
C VAL A 18 8.36 4.94 1.96
N CYS A 19 8.09 4.84 3.26
CA CYS A 19 6.76 5.27 3.71
C CYS A 19 6.77 6.80 3.77
N GLY A 20 7.00 7.43 2.61
CA GLY A 20 6.91 8.87 2.49
C GLY A 20 5.45 9.22 2.29
N ASN A 21 4.93 10.21 3.02
CA ASN A 21 3.53 10.65 2.92
C ASN A 21 3.06 10.87 1.46
N ASN A 22 3.98 11.17 0.54
CA ASN A 22 3.67 11.33 -0.89
C ASN A 22 3.40 10.00 -1.63
N LEU A 23 4.13 8.92 -1.33
CA LEU A 23 3.87 7.61 -1.93
C LEU A 23 2.59 7.00 -1.35
N GLU A 24 2.38 7.14 -0.04
CA GLU A 24 1.13 6.76 0.61
C GLU A 24 -0.06 7.49 -0.04
N PHE A 25 0.03 8.81 -0.21
CA PHE A 25 -0.99 9.61 -0.88
C PHE A 25 -1.31 9.14 -2.31
N LEU A 26 -0.27 8.86 -3.11
CA LEU A 26 -0.45 8.33 -4.47
C LEU A 26 -1.07 6.93 -4.43
N GLY A 27 -0.62 6.09 -3.50
CA GLY A 27 -1.09 4.73 -3.30
C GLY A 27 -2.55 4.65 -2.91
N ASP A 28 -2.97 5.43 -1.91
CA ASP A 28 -4.38 5.55 -1.49
C ASP A 28 -5.27 6.00 -2.66
N SER A 29 -4.82 6.99 -3.43
CA SER A 29 -5.57 7.48 -4.60
C SER A 29 -5.75 6.37 -5.66
N LEU A 30 -4.69 5.63 -5.98
CA LEU A 30 -4.71 4.53 -6.94
C LEU A 30 -5.60 3.38 -6.45
N LEU A 31 -5.43 2.97 -5.19
CA LEU A 31 -6.21 1.91 -4.56
C LEU A 31 -7.69 2.29 -4.47
N GLY A 32 -7.99 3.52 -4.10
CA GLY A 32 -9.34 4.06 -4.04
C GLY A 32 -10.04 4.06 -5.41
N ALA A 33 -9.32 4.41 -6.49
CA ALA A 33 -9.84 4.36 -7.85
C ALA A 33 -10.09 2.91 -8.32
N ALA A 34 -9.13 2.00 -8.08
CA ALA A 34 -9.27 0.59 -8.40
C ALA A 34 -10.45 -0.06 -7.67
N ALA A 35 -10.59 0.21 -6.37
CA ALA A 35 -11.71 -0.28 -5.56
C ALA A 35 -13.06 0.28 -6.02
N ALA A 36 -13.12 1.58 -6.37
CA ALA A 36 -14.32 2.18 -6.93
C ALA A 36 -14.72 1.50 -8.26
N GLY A 37 -13.75 1.26 -9.14
CA GLY A 37 -13.98 0.55 -10.41
C GLY A 37 -14.47 -0.89 -10.21
N TYR A 38 -13.89 -1.61 -9.24
CA TYR A 38 -14.32 -2.97 -8.89
C TYR A 38 -15.75 -2.98 -8.34
N VAL A 39 -16.05 -2.11 -7.38
CA VAL A 39 -17.37 -2.00 -6.75
C VAL A 39 -18.45 -1.60 -7.77
N TYR A 40 -18.14 -0.66 -8.67
CA TYR A 40 -19.05 -0.26 -9.74
C TYR A 40 -19.42 -1.42 -10.67
N GLN A 41 -18.44 -2.25 -11.04
CA GLN A 41 -18.67 -3.42 -11.90
C GLN A 41 -19.43 -4.54 -11.19
N MET A 42 -19.14 -4.77 -9.91
CA MET A 42 -19.77 -5.85 -9.13
C MET A 42 -21.18 -5.51 -8.65
N LEU A 43 -21.48 -4.22 -8.43
CA LEU A 43 -22.75 -3.75 -7.86
C LEU A 43 -23.47 -2.75 -8.78
N PRO A 44 -23.73 -3.07 -10.07
CA PRO A 44 -24.15 -2.09 -11.09
C PRO A 44 -25.52 -1.43 -10.86
N ARG A 45 -26.34 -1.99 -9.94
CA ARG A 45 -27.69 -1.49 -9.60
C ARG A 45 -27.76 -0.74 -8.27
N HIS A 46 -26.64 -0.59 -7.57
CA HIS A 46 -26.60 0.07 -6.28
C HIS A 46 -26.49 1.58 -6.44
N GLN A 47 -27.05 2.32 -5.49
CA GLN A 47 -26.97 3.78 -5.48
C GLN A 47 -25.59 4.25 -4.99
N GLU A 48 -25.21 5.48 -5.33
CA GLU A 48 -23.90 6.07 -4.98
C GLU A 48 -23.52 5.88 -3.50
N GLY A 49 -24.42 6.20 -2.56
CA GLY A 49 -24.15 5.99 -1.14
C GLY A 49 -23.92 4.53 -0.72
N GLN A 50 -24.51 3.55 -1.43
CA GLN A 50 -24.27 2.12 -1.19
C GLN A 50 -22.92 1.69 -1.76
N LEU A 51 -22.57 2.18 -2.96
CA LEU A 51 -21.26 1.95 -3.58
C LEU A 51 -20.14 2.53 -2.72
N SER A 52 -20.31 3.75 -2.21
CA SER A 52 -19.36 4.42 -1.31
C SER A 52 -19.15 3.60 -0.02
N ARG A 53 -20.22 3.07 0.60
CA ARG A 53 -20.10 2.19 1.78
C ARG A 53 -19.39 0.87 1.46
N ALA A 54 -19.72 0.23 0.33
CA ALA A 54 -19.07 -0.99 -0.11
C ALA A 54 -17.57 -0.77 -0.37
N LYS A 55 -17.22 0.36 -0.99
CA LYS A 55 -15.82 0.76 -1.21
C LYS A 55 -15.07 0.91 0.11
N SER A 56 -15.62 1.65 1.08
CA SER A 56 -14.99 1.84 2.40
C SER A 56 -14.91 0.56 3.23
N ALA A 57 -15.84 -0.39 3.02
CA ALA A 57 -15.75 -1.71 3.64
C ALA A 57 -14.63 -2.57 3.03
N LEU A 58 -14.38 -2.41 1.73
CA LEU A 58 -13.33 -3.12 1.00
C LEU A 58 -11.93 -2.53 1.25
N VAL A 59 -11.81 -1.20 1.26
CA VAL A 59 -10.55 -0.49 1.46
C VAL A 59 -10.65 0.33 2.73
N ASN A 60 -9.98 -0.15 3.77
CA ASN A 60 -9.81 0.51 5.06
C ASN A 60 -8.54 0.00 5.75
N ASN A 61 -8.07 0.75 6.74
CA ASN A 61 -6.82 0.46 7.44
C ASN A 61 -6.77 -0.96 8.04
N ASP A 62 -7.89 -1.49 8.54
CA ASP A 62 -7.92 -2.83 9.13
C ASP A 62 -7.69 -3.91 8.05
N THR A 63 -8.29 -3.75 6.88
CA THR A 63 -8.13 -4.67 5.75
C THR A 63 -6.71 -4.58 5.20
N LEU A 64 -6.19 -3.37 5.02
CA LEU A 64 -4.83 -3.16 4.52
C LEU A 64 -3.76 -3.62 5.51
N SER A 65 -3.99 -3.46 6.81
CA SER A 65 -3.09 -3.99 7.84
C SER A 65 -3.02 -5.52 7.81
N LYS A 66 -4.14 -6.20 7.57
CA LYS A 66 -4.15 -7.67 7.39
C LYS A 66 -3.38 -8.09 6.14
N ILE A 67 -3.62 -7.40 5.01
CA ILE A 67 -2.88 -7.65 3.77
C ILE A 67 -1.38 -7.43 3.97
N SER A 68 -1.00 -6.38 4.71
CA SER A 68 0.39 -6.09 5.06
C SER A 68 1.05 -7.24 5.83
N ALA A 69 0.32 -7.82 6.80
CA ALA A 69 0.77 -8.98 7.57
C ALA A 69 0.85 -10.25 6.71
N ASP A 70 -0.16 -10.52 5.87
CA ASP A 70 -0.19 -11.69 4.98
C ASP A 70 0.95 -11.66 3.95
N LEU A 71 1.37 -10.47 3.53
CA LEU A 71 2.47 -10.26 2.59
C LEU A 71 3.84 -10.09 3.27
N SER A 72 3.92 -10.19 4.60
CA SER A 72 5.14 -9.94 5.38
C SER A 72 5.82 -8.60 5.04
N ILE A 73 5.03 -7.57 4.70
CA ILE A 73 5.57 -6.25 4.31
C ILE A 73 6.23 -5.56 5.51
N THR A 74 5.72 -5.80 6.71
CA THR A 74 6.28 -5.27 7.96
C THR A 74 7.73 -5.69 8.21
N ASP A 75 8.11 -6.88 7.73
CA ASP A 75 9.44 -7.44 7.91
C ASP A 75 10.46 -6.83 6.95
N LEU A 76 9.94 -6.20 5.88
CA LEU A 76 10.75 -5.50 4.90
C LEU A 76 11.02 -4.05 5.33
N LEU A 77 10.17 -3.43 6.15
CA LEU A 77 10.28 -2.02 6.54
C LEU A 77 11.67 -1.69 7.14
N LEU A 78 12.35 -0.68 6.58
CA LEU A 78 13.55 -0.12 7.20
C LEU A 78 13.13 0.80 8.36
N TRP A 79 13.59 0.46 9.55
CA TRP A 79 13.35 1.23 10.75
C TRP A 79 14.34 2.41 10.84
N PRO A 80 13.89 3.63 11.15
CA PRO A 80 14.80 4.74 11.45
C PRO A 80 15.76 4.38 12.59
N PRO A 81 16.97 4.96 12.65
CA PRO A 81 17.91 4.73 13.75
C PRO A 81 17.23 4.95 15.11
N GLY A 82 17.23 3.92 15.97
CA GLY A 82 16.55 3.94 17.28
C GLY A 82 15.22 3.19 17.34
N PHE A 83 14.72 2.67 16.22
CA PHE A 83 13.58 1.75 16.17
C PHE A 83 14.06 0.34 15.81
N SER A 84 13.56 -0.68 16.50
CA SER A 84 13.86 -2.08 16.21
C SER A 84 12.64 -2.97 16.40
N GLU A 85 12.57 -4.06 15.63
CA GLU A 85 11.58 -5.14 15.79
C GLU A 85 11.55 -5.67 17.23
N ALA A 86 12.72 -5.81 17.85
CA ALA A 86 12.92 -6.31 19.22
C ALA A 86 12.62 -5.29 20.33
N SER A 87 12.34 -4.02 20.02
CA SER A 87 12.09 -2.99 21.03
C SER A 87 10.78 -3.21 21.81
N GLY A 88 9.96 -4.18 21.41
CA GLY A 88 8.70 -4.53 22.09
C GLY A 88 7.70 -3.38 22.15
N ALA A 89 8.02 -2.22 21.57
CA ALA A 89 7.10 -1.12 21.39
C ALA A 89 6.06 -1.64 20.41
N PRO A 90 4.84 -1.95 20.87
CA PRO A 90 3.82 -2.48 20.00
C PRO A 90 3.66 -1.49 18.84
N LEU A 91 3.29 -1.99 17.67
CA LEU A 91 2.55 -1.23 16.67
C LEU A 91 1.19 -0.78 17.26
N VAL A 92 1.19 -0.18 18.44
CA VAL A 92 0.09 0.47 19.16
C VAL A 92 0.69 1.64 19.95
N VAL A 93 1.13 2.68 19.26
CA VAL A 93 0.70 4.01 19.70
C VAL A 93 -0.80 3.96 19.40
N LYS A 94 -1.67 4.20 20.39
CA LYS A 94 -3.11 4.41 20.14
C LYS A 94 -3.23 5.13 18.80
N GLU A 95 -3.78 4.50 17.74
CA GLU A 95 -3.83 4.97 16.33
C GLU A 95 -2.87 4.34 15.27
N ARG A 96 -2.11 3.27 15.56
CA ARG A 96 -1.13 2.62 14.64
C ARG A 96 -1.65 1.60 13.59
N THR A 97 -2.91 1.64 13.16
CA THR A 97 -3.36 0.90 11.94
C THR A 97 -2.87 1.55 10.64
N THR A 98 -2.28 2.74 10.73
CA THR A 98 -1.89 3.59 9.59
C THR A 98 -0.57 3.21 8.94
N ILE A 99 0.43 2.73 9.69
CA ILE A 99 1.77 2.45 9.12
C ILE A 99 1.75 1.21 8.21
N ALA A 100 1.10 0.13 8.66
CA ALA A 100 1.02 -1.11 7.89
C ALA A 100 0.16 -0.93 6.63
N ALA A 101 -0.96 -0.20 6.75
CA ALA A 101 -1.80 0.19 5.63
C ALA A 101 -1.04 1.12 4.65
N GLY A 102 -0.40 2.15 5.16
CA GLY A 102 0.38 3.11 4.36
C GLY A 102 1.59 2.47 3.68
N ALA A 103 2.16 1.40 4.24
CA ALA A 103 3.20 0.61 3.57
C ALA A 103 2.65 -0.14 2.35
N VAL A 104 1.43 -0.69 2.43
CA VAL A 104 0.75 -1.33 1.29
C VAL A 104 0.46 -0.29 0.21
N GLU A 105 -0.06 0.87 0.58
CA GLU A 105 -0.34 1.97 -0.35
C GLU A 105 0.94 2.48 -1.02
N SER A 106 2.00 2.69 -0.25
CA SER A 106 3.30 3.11 -0.77
C SER A 106 3.89 2.08 -1.73
N LEU A 107 3.72 0.78 -1.45
CA LEU A 107 4.13 -0.29 -2.34
C LEU A 107 3.35 -0.27 -3.66
N ILE A 108 2.03 -0.07 -3.60
CA ILE A 108 1.19 0.09 -4.81
C ILE A 108 1.69 1.25 -5.66
N ALA A 109 1.97 2.40 -5.04
CA ALA A 109 2.50 3.57 -5.72
C ALA A 109 3.87 3.30 -6.37
N ALA A 110 4.77 2.62 -5.66
CA ALA A 110 6.08 2.25 -6.19
C ALA A 110 5.97 1.34 -7.43
N ILE A 111 5.10 0.32 -7.37
CA ILE A 111 4.84 -0.59 -8.51
C ILE A 111 4.26 0.18 -9.70
N TYR A 112 3.35 1.11 -9.45
CA TYR A 112 2.75 1.94 -10.50
C TYR A 112 3.80 2.84 -11.18
N LEU A 113 4.66 3.49 -10.40
CA LEU A 113 5.71 4.37 -10.92
C LEU A 113 6.79 3.60 -11.69
N ASP A 114 7.12 2.39 -11.25
CA ASP A 114 8.08 1.51 -11.95
C ASP A 114 7.58 1.16 -13.36
N GLN A 115 6.31 0.74 -13.49
CA GLN A 115 5.69 0.44 -14.78
C GLN A 115 5.56 1.68 -15.67
N ALA A 116 5.14 2.82 -15.10
CA ALA A 116 5.01 4.06 -15.85
C ALA A 116 6.36 4.57 -16.39
N LEU A 117 7.45 4.33 -15.67
CA LEU A 117 8.81 4.66 -16.13
C LEU A 117 9.27 3.70 -17.25
N GLU A 118 8.94 2.40 -17.16
CA GLU A 118 9.20 1.45 -18.25
C GLU A 118 8.48 1.85 -19.54
N ASP A 119 7.20 2.22 -19.46
CA ASP A 119 6.39 2.64 -20.62
C ASP A 119 6.86 3.96 -21.25
N ALA A 120 7.50 4.84 -20.48
CA ALA A 120 7.98 6.14 -20.96
C ALA A 120 9.37 6.07 -21.61
N VAL A 121 10.15 5.02 -21.32
CA VAL A 121 11.54 4.86 -21.79
C VAL A 121 11.66 3.73 -22.83
N GLY A 122 10.62 2.92 -23.02
CA GLY A 122 10.49 1.92 -24.09
C GLY A 122 10.03 2.50 -25.41
#